data_AF-H5TF13-F1
#
_entry.id   AF-H5TF13-F1
#
_cell.length_a   1.000
_cell.length_b   1.000
_cell.length_c   1.000
_cell.angle_alpha   90.00
_cell.angle_beta   90.00
_cell.angle_gamma   90.00
#
_symmetry.space_group_name_H-M   'P 1'
#
loop_
_entity.id
_entity.type
_entity.pdbx_description
1 polymer ?
#
loop_
_entity_poly.entity_id
_entity_poly.type
_entity_poly.pdbx_seq_one_letter_code
_entity_poly.pdbx_strand_id
1 'polypeptide(L)' 'MPIVAKGAKTEAQVAQLRALGCDFTQGFLMSRAVRYEELKIFLAGHSRS' A
#
# COMPACT_ATOMS: atom_id res chain seq x y z
N MET A 1 1.47 -6.53 17.63
CA MET A 1 1.68 -5.15 17.14
C MET A 1 1.88 -5.23 15.64
N PRO A 2 1.06 -4.54 14.81
CA PRO A 2 1.14 -4.72 13.36
C PRO A 2 2.44 -4.14 12.79
N ILE A 3 3.03 -4.86 11.83
CA ILE A 3 4.25 -4.49 11.13
C ILE A 3 3.87 -3.92 9.77
N VAL A 4 4.35 -2.69 9.51
CA VAL A 4 4.16 -2.00 8.24
C VAL A 4 5.48 -1.95 7.49
N ALA A 5 5.56 -2.67 6.37
CA ALA A 5 6.69 -2.57 5.45
C ALA A 5 6.55 -1.33 4.56
N LYS A 6 7.58 -0.47 4.50
CA LYS A 6 7.57 0.78 3.73
C LYS A 6 8.49 0.71 2.52
N GLY A 7 8.11 1.39 1.44
CA GLY A 7 8.95 1.58 0.26
C GLY A 7 8.86 0.48 -0.80
N ALA A 8 7.83 -0.37 -0.78
CA ALA A 8 7.63 -1.41 -1.79
C ALA A 8 7.40 -0.82 -3.20
N LYS A 9 8.14 -1.31 -4.18
CA LYS A 9 8.10 -0.87 -5.59
C LYS A 9 7.75 -2.01 -6.56
N THR A 10 7.93 -3.26 -6.15
CA THR A 10 7.70 -4.43 -7.02
C THR A 10 6.89 -5.52 -6.31
N GLU A 11 6.16 -6.32 -7.09
CA GLU A 11 5.37 -7.44 -6.56
C GLU A 11 6.24 -8.47 -5.84
N ALA A 12 7.46 -8.72 -6.35
CA ALA A 12 8.43 -9.62 -5.71
C ALA A 12 8.80 -9.15 -4.29
N GLN A 13 8.97 -7.85 -4.06
CA GLN A 13 9.21 -7.30 -2.72
C GLN A 13 8.01 -7.54 -1.81
N VAL A 14 6.78 -7.32 -2.29
CA VAL A 14 5.56 -7.57 -1.50
C VAL A 14 5.42 -9.05 -1.14
N ALA A 15 5.69 -9.94 -2.08
CA ALA A 15 5.66 -11.38 -1.82
C ALA A 15 6.67 -11.77 -0.73
N GLN A 16 7.90 -11.23 -0.78
CA GLN A 16 8.92 -11.47 0.25
C GLN A 16 8.52 -10.90 1.61
N LEU A 17 8.03 -9.65 1.66
CA LEU A 17 7.60 -8.99 2.90
C LEU A 17 6.43 -9.73 3.56
N ARG A 18 5.50 -10.26 2.75
CA ARG A 18 4.42 -11.11 3.22
C ARG A 18 4.93 -12.42 3.81
N ALA A 19 5.89 -13.06 3.16
CA ALA A 19 6.52 -14.29 3.67
C ALA A 19 7.30 -14.06 4.98
N LEU A 20 7.82 -12.86 5.20
CA LEU A 20 8.47 -12.45 6.46
C LEU A 20 7.48 -12.07 7.58
N GLY A 21 6.17 -12.12 7.33
CA GLY A 21 5.14 -11.85 8.33
C GLY A 21 4.79 -10.38 8.53
N CYS A 22 5.04 -9.51 7.53
CA CYS A 22 4.54 -8.13 7.58
C CYS A 22 3.02 -8.10 7.37
N ASP A 23 2.30 -7.39 8.24
CA ASP A 23 0.83 -7.26 8.18
C ASP A 23 0.38 -6.35 7.04
N PHE A 24 1.11 -5.25 6.82
CA PHE A 24 0.76 -4.23 5.84
C PHE A 24 1.97 -3.81 5.01
N THR A 25 1.69 -3.31 3.81
CA THR A 25 2.71 -2.72 2.93
C THR A 25 2.27 -1.35 2.45
N GLN A 26 3.19 -0.39 2.51
CA GLN A 26 3.07 0.94 1.94
C GLN A 26 4.19 1.16 0.93
N GLY A 27 3.87 1.66 -0.26
CA GLY A 27 4.88 1.97 -1.26
C GLY A 27 4.25 2.32 -2.60
N PHE A 28 5.11 2.72 -3.54
CA PHE A 28 4.71 3.12 -4.88
C PHE A 28 3.89 2.06 -5.62
N LEU A 29 4.16 0.78 -5.34
CA LEU A 29 3.39 -0.33 -5.91
C LEU A 29 1.91 -0.30 -5.49
N MET A 30 1.60 0.17 -4.27
CA MET A 30 0.21 0.30 -3.81
C MET A 30 -0.40 1.60 -4.34
N SER A 31 0.27 2.72 -4.07
CA SER A 31 -0.08 4.03 -4.60
C SER A 31 1.08 5.02 -4.40
N ARG A 32 1.08 6.09 -5.21
CA ARG A 32 1.84 7.30 -4.88
C ARG A 32 1.18 8.00 -3.69
N ALA A 33 1.93 8.88 -3.01
CA ALA A 33 1.31 9.80 -2.05
C ALA A 33 0.23 10.63 -2.76
N VAL A 34 -0.95 10.67 -2.17
CA VAL A 34 -2.13 11.35 -2.73
C VAL A 34 -2.28 12.70 -2.03
N ARG A 35 -2.59 13.75 -2.79
CA ARG A 35 -2.86 15.07 -2.21
C ARG A 35 -4.19 15.06 -1.46
N TYR A 36 -4.34 15.93 -0.47
CA TYR A 36 -5.55 15.96 0.34
C TYR A 36 -6.81 16.21 -0.49
N GLU A 37 -6.72 17.11 -1.47
CA GLU A 37 -7.82 17.49 -2.36
C GLU A 37 -8.27 16.34 -3.27
N GLU A 38 -7.36 15.40 -3.56
CA GLU A 38 -7.60 14.24 -4.42
C GLU A 38 -8.07 13.01 -3.63
N LEU A 39 -7.95 13.03 -2.30
CA LEU A 39 -8.16 11.85 -1.45
C LEU A 39 -9.57 11.26 -1.62
N LYS A 40 -10.60 12.10 -1.67
CA LYS A 40 -12.00 11.62 -1.83
C LYS A 40 -12.20 10.86 -3.14
N ILE A 41 -11.62 11.38 -4.23
CA ILE A 41 -11.70 10.76 -5.56
C ILE A 41 -10.92 9.45 -5.56
N PHE A 42 -9.71 9.46 -4.99
CA PHE A 42 -8.88 8.27 -4.84
C PHE A 42 -9.60 7.17 -4.07
N LEU A 43 -10.22 7.51 -2.92
CA LEU A 43 -10.97 6.55 -2.11
C LEU A 43 -12.19 6.02 -2.86
N ALA A 44 -12.98 6.88 -3.51
CA ALA A 44 -14.16 6.45 -4.26
C ALA A 44 -13.84 5.43 -5.37
N GLY A 45 -12.66 5.53 -6.00
CA GLY A 45 -12.19 4.56 -7.01
C GLY A 45 -11.65 3.24 -6.45
N HIS A 46 -11.41 3.14 -5.14
CA HIS A 46 -10.82 1.97 -4.48
C HIS A 46 -11.66 1.43 -3.31
N SER A 47 -12.84 1.99 -3.08
CA SER A 47 -13.88 1.41 -2.23
C SER A 47 -14.28 0.07 -2.82
N ARG A 48 -13.89 -1.03 -2.16
CA ARG A 48 -14.46 -2.35 -2.49
C ARG A 48 -15.97 -2.32 -2.20
N SER A 49 -16.77 -2.85 -3.12
CA SER A 49 -18.16 -3.26 -2.88
C SER A 49 -18.23 -4.32 -1.79
#